data_AF-A0A9E0NQY7-F1
#
_entry.id   AF-A0A9E0NQY7-F1
#
_cell.length_a   1.000
_cell.length_b   1.000
_cell.length_c   1.000
_cell.angle_alpha   90.00
_cell.angle_beta   90.00
_cell.angle_gamma   90.00
#
_symmetry.space_group_name_H-M   'P 1'
#
loop_
_entity.id
_entity.type
_entity.pdbx_description
1 polymer ?
#
loop_
_entity_poly.entity_id
_entity_poly.type
_entity_poly.pdbx_seq_one_letter_code
_entity_poly.pdbx_strand_id
1 'polypeptide(L)'
;MKIRVLGCHGSQLPNHNTTSFLLGKNILIDAGAITQVLTLRQQLLIDYILVTHAHLDHVRDIMFLADNLCYAKRKTPLRICSSRGILESIHRHLFNNVIWPDFSRIPSAKNPLVKFEILSPGRQKTLGDWRVRAIPVHHT
;
A
#
# COMPACT_ATOMS: atom_id res chain seq x y z
N MET A 1 10.36 16.37 -8.25
CA MET A 1 9.34 15.44 -7.71
C MET A 1 8.31 15.18 -8.81
N LYS A 2 8.09 13.92 -9.23
CA LYS A 2 7.08 13.57 -10.25
C LYS A 2 5.95 12.80 -9.60
N ILE A 3 4.71 13.19 -9.88
CA ILE A 3 3.50 12.48 -9.42
C ILE A 3 2.80 11.92 -10.66
N ARG A 4 2.45 10.65 -10.63
CA ARG A 4 1.60 10.01 -11.63
C ARG A 4 0.29 9.59 -10.96
N VAL A 5 -0.83 10.06 -11.51
CA VAL A 5 -2.16 9.62 -11.09
C VAL A 5 -2.42 8.23 -11.66
N LEU A 6 -2.72 7.26 -10.80
CA LEU A 6 -3.15 5.91 -11.21
C LEU A 6 -4.68 5.79 -11.14
N GLY A 7 -5.28 6.44 -10.14
CA GLY A 7 -6.71 6.67 -10.02
C GLY A 7 -7.02 7.84 -9.10
N CYS A 8 -8.15 8.50 -9.35
CA CYS A 8 -8.58 9.72 -8.67
C CYS A 8 -10.11 9.83 -8.54
N HIS A 9 -10.82 8.69 -8.64
CA HIS A 9 -12.26 8.64 -8.49
C HIS A 9 -12.64 8.02 -7.13
N GLY A 10 -13.72 8.52 -6.51
CA GLY A 10 -14.27 7.94 -5.27
C GLY A 10 -15.12 6.68 -5.50
N SER A 11 -15.19 6.17 -6.74
CA SER A 11 -15.93 4.97 -7.11
C SER A 11 -15.20 4.27 -8.25
N GLN A 12 -15.51 2.99 -8.47
CA GLN A 12 -14.97 2.22 -9.58
C GLN A 12 -16.00 2.12 -10.70
N LEU A 13 -15.65 2.63 -11.87
CA LEU A 13 -16.40 2.45 -13.12
C LEU A 13 -15.40 2.04 -14.22
N PRO A 14 -15.87 1.53 -15.37
CA PRO A 14 -14.99 1.33 -16.53
C PRO A 14 -14.18 2.60 -16.83
N ASN A 15 -12.87 2.46 -16.96
CA ASN A 15 -11.91 3.56 -17.17
C ASN A 15 -11.80 4.60 -16.03
N HIS A 16 -12.48 4.38 -14.89
CA HIS A 16 -12.41 5.25 -13.71
C HIS A 16 -11.93 4.47 -12.50
N ASN A 17 -10.68 4.72 -12.18
CA ASN A 17 -9.93 4.01 -11.15
C ASN A 17 -10.01 4.70 -9.80
N THR A 18 -10.12 3.90 -8.73
CA THR A 18 -10.13 4.42 -7.36
C THR A 18 -8.78 4.96 -6.93
N THR A 19 -8.76 5.73 -5.85
CA THR A 19 -7.63 6.56 -5.43
C THR A 19 -6.30 5.80 -5.34
N SER A 20 -5.32 6.23 -6.13
CA SER A 20 -3.93 5.83 -5.98
C SER A 20 -3.00 6.77 -6.76
N PHE A 21 -1.93 7.21 -6.12
CA PHE A 21 -0.93 8.10 -6.72
C PHE A 21 0.48 7.53 -6.58
N LEU A 22 1.24 7.52 -7.66
CA LEU A 22 2.65 7.11 -7.67
C LEU A 22 3.56 8.34 -7.59
N LEU A 23 4.32 8.42 -6.51
CA LEU A 23 5.38 9.41 -6.27
C LEU A 23 6.73 8.83 -6.73
N GLY A 24 7.37 9.51 -7.68
CA GLY A 24 8.62 9.04 -8.25
C GLY A 24 8.45 7.70 -8.96
N LYS A 25 9.02 6.64 -8.39
CA LYS A 25 8.99 5.27 -8.95
C LYS A 25 8.57 4.19 -7.96
N ASN A 26 8.60 4.47 -6.66
CA ASN A 26 8.53 3.43 -5.64
C ASN A 26 7.64 3.75 -4.41
N ILE A 27 7.01 4.94 -4.35
CA ILE A 27 6.11 5.30 -3.26
C ILE A 27 4.70 5.51 -3.79
N LEU A 28 3.73 4.84 -3.18
CA LEU A 28 2.31 5.06 -3.44
C LEU A 28 1.67 5.87 -2.30
N ILE A 29 0.75 6.79 -2.66
CA ILE A 29 -0.30 7.25 -1.75
C ILE A 29 -1.56 6.48 -2.12
N ASP A 30 -2.05 5.69 -1.17
CA ASP A 30 -3.15 4.74 -1.35
C ASP A 30 -2.95 3.75 -2.51
N ALA A 31 -3.82 2.76 -2.54
CA ALA A 31 -3.66 1.53 -3.29
C ALA A 31 -5.01 1.04 -3.83
N GLY A 32 -5.80 1.95 -4.39
CA GLY A 32 -7.04 1.61 -5.08
C GLY A 32 -6.86 1.01 -6.48
N ALA A 33 -5.79 1.38 -7.18
CA ALA A 33 -5.69 1.10 -8.62
C ALA A 33 -4.25 0.92 -9.11
N ILE A 34 -3.51 0.03 -8.46
CA ILE A 34 -2.12 -0.29 -8.78
C ILE A 34 -2.05 -1.34 -9.88
N THR A 35 -2.64 -2.51 -9.67
CA THR A 35 -2.34 -3.71 -10.46
C THR A 35 -2.97 -3.67 -11.85
N GLN A 36 -4.07 -2.92 -11.99
CA GLN A 36 -4.73 -2.64 -13.26
C GLN A 36 -4.07 -1.52 -14.08
N VAL A 37 -3.19 -0.70 -13.49
CA VAL A 37 -2.55 0.46 -14.18
C VAL A 37 -1.06 0.27 -14.41
N LEU A 38 -0.36 -0.36 -13.45
CA LEU A 38 1.08 -0.57 -13.51
C LEU A 38 1.38 -1.95 -14.10
N THR A 39 2.35 -2.00 -15.01
CA THR A 39 2.92 -3.28 -15.46
C THR A 39 3.59 -4.02 -14.31
N LEU A 40 3.73 -5.34 -14.37
CA LEU A 40 4.42 -6.12 -13.32
C LEU A 40 5.84 -5.58 -13.03
N ARG A 41 6.58 -5.17 -14.06
CA ARG A 41 7.91 -4.54 -13.89
C ARG A 41 7.85 -3.26 -13.06
N GLN A 42 6.82 -2.44 -13.23
CA GLN A 42 6.61 -1.22 -12.44
C GLN A 42 6.14 -1.55 -11.02
N GLN A 43 5.26 -2.54 -10.86
CA GLN A 43 4.82 -3.03 -9.55
C GLN A 43 6.01 -3.51 -8.71
N LEU A 44 6.97 -4.20 -9.32
CA LEU A 44 8.20 -4.67 -8.65
C LEU A 44 9.12 -3.55 -8.16
N LEU A 45 8.91 -2.30 -8.58
CA LEU A 45 9.65 -1.14 -8.09
C LEU A 45 9.00 -0.50 -6.85
N ILE A 46 7.78 -0.86 -6.50
CA ILE A 46 7.06 -0.27 -5.36
C ILE A 46 7.65 -0.77 -4.05
N ASP A 47 8.13 0.14 -3.21
CA ASP A 47 8.72 -0.18 -1.92
C ASP A 47 7.80 0.21 -0.76
N TYR A 48 7.07 1.31 -0.91
CA TYR A 48 6.27 1.91 0.17
C TYR A 48 4.86 2.23 -0.31
N ILE A 49 3.87 1.98 0.55
CA ILE A 49 2.49 2.44 0.40
C ILE A 49 2.14 3.26 1.63
N LEU A 50 1.90 4.55 1.44
CA LEU A 50 1.36 5.43 2.45
C LEU A 50 -0.16 5.36 2.37
N VAL A 51 -0.80 4.77 3.38
CA VAL A 51 -2.26 4.58 3.39
C VAL A 51 -2.92 5.67 4.23
N THR A 52 -3.92 6.34 3.66
CA THR A 52 -4.65 7.42 4.31
C THR A 52 -5.71 6.90 5.28
N HIS A 53 -6.49 5.89 4.88
CA HIS A 53 -7.49 5.19 5.68
C HIS A 53 -7.83 3.82 5.07
N ALA A 54 -8.60 2.99 5.78
CA ALA A 54 -8.78 1.58 5.47
C ALA A 54 -10.00 1.24 4.59
N HIS A 55 -10.70 2.23 4.01
CA HIS A 55 -11.78 1.93 3.07
C HIS A 55 -11.26 1.22 1.83
N LEU A 56 -12.08 0.31 1.30
CA LEU A 56 -11.64 -0.69 0.33
C LEU A 56 -11.14 -0.05 -0.98
N ASP A 57 -11.75 1.04 -1.42
CA ASP A 57 -11.35 1.81 -2.59
C ASP A 57 -9.95 2.45 -2.47
N HIS A 58 -9.40 2.55 -1.26
CA HIS A 58 -8.03 3.01 -0.98
C HIS A 58 -7.03 1.87 -0.74
N VAL A 59 -7.46 0.63 -0.48
CA VAL A 59 -6.54 -0.45 -0.02
C VAL A 59 -6.64 -1.77 -0.80
N ARG A 60 -7.64 -1.93 -1.68
CA ARG A 60 -7.90 -3.22 -2.33
C ARG A 60 -6.72 -3.80 -3.10
N ASP A 61 -5.94 -2.96 -3.80
CA ASP A 61 -4.86 -3.46 -4.66
C ASP A 61 -3.60 -3.77 -3.85
N ILE A 62 -3.55 -3.47 -2.54
CA ILE A 62 -2.45 -3.93 -1.67
C ILE A 62 -2.42 -5.47 -1.68
N MET A 63 -3.59 -6.12 -1.61
CA MET A 63 -3.71 -7.58 -1.59
C MET A 63 -3.18 -8.21 -2.88
N PHE A 64 -3.62 -7.70 -4.03
CA PHE A 64 -3.18 -8.18 -5.35
C PHE A 64 -1.73 -7.81 -5.66
N LEU A 65 -1.26 -6.64 -5.21
CA LEU A 65 0.14 -6.28 -5.34
C LEU A 65 1.01 -7.24 -4.53
N ALA A 66 0.66 -7.53 -3.28
CA ALA A 66 1.40 -8.48 -2.46
C ALA A 66 1.48 -9.86 -3.14
N ASP A 67 0.38 -10.35 -3.72
CA ASP A 67 0.37 -11.62 -4.46
C ASP A 67 1.29 -11.58 -5.70
N ASN A 68 1.20 -10.52 -6.52
CA ASN A 68 2.06 -10.35 -7.70
C ASN A 68 3.56 -10.28 -7.33
N LEU A 69 3.90 -9.59 -6.23
CA LEU A 69 5.27 -9.52 -5.73
C LEU A 69 5.75 -10.89 -5.22
N CYS A 70 4.86 -11.69 -4.62
CA CYS A 70 5.15 -13.05 -4.17
C CYS A 70 5.40 -13.97 -5.37
N TYR A 71 4.51 -13.93 -6.36
CA TYR A 71 4.64 -14.67 -7.62
C TYR A 71 5.97 -14.36 -8.32
N ALA A 72 6.35 -13.09 -8.37
CA ALA A 72 7.63 -12.63 -8.92
C ALA A 72 8.84 -12.94 -8.02
N LYS A 73 8.67 -13.65 -6.91
CA LYS A 73 9.71 -14.05 -5.94
C LYS A 73 10.52 -12.85 -5.41
N ARG A 74 9.88 -11.69 -5.24
CA ARG A 74 10.52 -10.49 -4.69
C ARG A 74 11.12 -10.81 -3.32
N LYS A 75 12.35 -10.31 -3.09
CA LYS A 75 13.12 -10.59 -1.86
C LYS A 75 13.04 -9.46 -0.83
N THR A 76 12.78 -8.24 -1.27
CA THR A 76 12.61 -7.09 -0.40
C THR A 76 11.14 -6.94 -0.02
N PRO A 77 10.82 -6.64 1.24
CA PRO A 77 9.43 -6.48 1.66
C PRO A 77 8.81 -5.23 1.03
N LEU A 78 7.51 -5.30 0.77
CA LEU A 78 6.62 -4.15 0.60
C LEU A 78 6.30 -3.58 1.98
N ARG A 79 6.47 -2.27 2.15
CA ARG A 79 6.17 -1.57 3.41
C ARG A 79 4.85 -0.83 3.33
N ILE A 80 3.91 -1.20 4.18
CA ILE A 80 2.62 -0.51 4.32
C ILE A 80 2.75 0.43 5.51
N CYS A 81 2.63 1.73 5.25
CA CYS A 81 2.92 2.79 6.19
C CYS A 81 1.65 3.59 6.49
N SER A 82 1.27 3.65 7.77
CA SER A 82 0.13 4.46 8.22
C SER A 82 0.12 4.60 9.74
N SER A 83 -0.93 5.20 10.31
CA SER A 83 -1.16 5.17 11.75
C SER A 83 -1.39 3.74 12.25
N ARG A 84 -1.16 3.50 13.55
CA ARG A 84 -1.33 2.16 14.15
C ARG A 84 -2.73 1.58 13.88
N GLY A 85 -3.79 2.36 14.12
CA GLY A 85 -5.17 1.90 13.97
C GLY A 85 -5.48 1.46 12.53
N ILE A 86 -5.03 2.21 11.54
CA ILE A 86 -5.23 1.87 10.12
C ILE A 86 -4.49 0.57 9.75
N LEU A 87 -3.24 0.41 10.21
CA LEU A 87 -2.47 -0.81 9.95
C LEU A 87 -3.09 -2.04 10.63
N GLU A 88 -3.60 -1.88 11.86
CA GLU A 88 -4.33 -2.95 12.56
C GLU A 88 -5.61 -3.33 11.82
N SER A 89 -6.38 -2.37 11.30
CA SER A 89 -7.56 -2.65 10.46
C SER A 89 -7.20 -3.43 9.20
N ILE A 90 -6.15 -3.01 8.48
CA ILE A 90 -5.68 -3.70 7.26
C ILE A 90 -5.24 -5.13 7.59
N HIS A 91 -4.44 -5.32 8.65
CA HIS A 91 -3.97 -6.65 9.03
C HIS A 91 -5.13 -7.56 9.45
N ARG A 92 -5.99 -7.07 10.35
CA ARG A 92 -7.11 -7.85 10.91
C ARG A 92 -8.13 -8.25 9.85
N HIS A 93 -8.45 -7.37 8.91
CA HIS A 93 -9.58 -7.57 8.00
C HIS A 93 -9.19 -8.00 6.60
N LEU A 94 -7.97 -7.75 6.15
CA LEU A 94 -7.52 -8.13 4.80
C LEU A 94 -6.49 -9.25 4.83
N PHE A 95 -5.40 -9.09 5.60
CA PHE A 95 -4.31 -10.07 5.68
C PHE A 95 -4.51 -11.07 6.82
N ASN A 96 -5.62 -11.82 6.77
CA ASN A 96 -6.09 -12.66 7.89
C ASN A 96 -6.26 -14.14 7.57
N ASN A 97 -5.84 -14.60 6.38
CA ASN A 97 -6.04 -15.96 5.85
C ASN A 97 -7.51 -16.37 5.66
N VAL A 98 -8.45 -15.43 5.77
CA VAL A 98 -9.88 -15.64 5.48
C VAL A 98 -10.26 -14.90 4.22
N ILE A 99 -10.00 -13.58 4.18
CA ILE A 99 -10.21 -12.74 3.01
C ILE A 99 -9.05 -12.90 2.04
N TRP A 100 -7.82 -12.78 2.54
CA TRP A 100 -6.60 -12.88 1.75
C TRP A 100 -5.46 -13.54 2.54
N PRO A 101 -4.48 -14.20 1.87
CA PRO A 101 -3.31 -14.75 2.54
C PRO A 101 -2.57 -13.70 3.37
N ASP A 102 -2.11 -14.08 4.56
CA ASP A 102 -1.35 -13.17 5.42
C ASP A 102 0.10 -13.03 4.94
N PHE A 103 0.34 -12.08 4.02
CA PHE A 103 1.67 -11.76 3.51
C PHE A 103 2.61 -11.12 4.55
N SER A 104 2.13 -10.80 5.75
CA SER A 104 3.01 -10.45 6.88
C SER A 104 3.66 -11.70 7.52
N ARG A 105 3.24 -12.90 7.11
CA ARG A 105 3.78 -14.19 7.53
C ARG A 105 4.29 -15.05 6.37
N ILE A 106 4.04 -14.65 5.12
CA ILE A 106 4.47 -15.34 3.90
C ILE A 106 5.63 -14.56 3.26
N PRO A 107 6.70 -15.22 2.75
CA PRO A 107 6.93 -16.67 2.78
C PRO A 107 7.34 -17.21 4.15
N SER A 108 7.73 -16.36 5.09
CA SER A 108 7.98 -16.74 6.48
C SER A 108 7.84 -15.53 7.40
N ALA A 109 7.54 -15.75 8.68
CA ALA A 109 7.48 -14.66 9.67
C ALA A 109 8.83 -13.94 9.86
N LYS A 110 9.97 -14.62 9.60
CA LYS A 110 11.31 -14.02 9.67
C LYS A 110 11.58 -13.09 8.49
N ASN A 111 11.15 -13.49 7.29
CA ASN A 111 11.33 -12.75 6.04
C ASN A 111 9.98 -12.61 5.32
N PRO A 112 9.06 -11.79 5.85
CA PRO A 112 7.74 -11.64 5.25
C PRO A 112 7.79 -10.70 4.06
N LEU A 113 6.84 -10.87 3.14
CA LEU A 113 6.71 -10.04 1.96
C LEU A 113 6.09 -8.68 2.28
N VAL A 114 5.20 -8.61 3.27
CA VAL A 114 4.59 -7.36 3.74
C VAL A 114 5.11 -7.02 5.13
N LYS A 115 5.49 -5.76 5.35
CA LYS A 115 5.80 -5.21 6.66
C LYS A 115 4.94 -3.99 6.95
N PHE A 116 4.29 -3.98 8.11
CA PHE A 116 3.57 -2.81 8.59
C PHE A 116 4.51 -1.85 9.31
N GLU A 117 4.46 -0.58 8.93
CA GLU A 117 5.40 0.43 9.41
C GLU A 117 4.64 1.65 9.96
N ILE A 118 4.60 1.77 11.28
CA ILE A 118 3.84 2.83 11.96
C ILE A 118 4.44 4.21 11.64
N LEU A 119 3.55 5.14 11.30
CA LEU A 119 3.78 6.58 11.23
C LEU A 119 3.09 7.23 12.43
N SER A 120 3.87 7.80 13.35
CA SER A 120 3.32 8.59 14.45
C SER A 120 2.86 9.95 13.91
N PRO A 121 1.58 10.33 14.11
CA PRO A 121 1.07 11.63 13.67
C PRO A 121 1.93 12.80 14.18
N GLY A 122 2.12 13.81 13.33
CA GLY A 122 2.94 14.99 13.63
C GLY A 122 4.44 14.77 13.60
N ARG A 123 4.93 13.53 13.65
CA ARG A 123 6.36 13.21 13.58
C ARG A 123 6.80 12.96 12.14
N GLN A 124 7.98 13.45 11.82
CA GLN A 124 8.62 13.18 10.53
C GLN A 124 9.32 11.83 10.56
N LYS A 125 9.24 11.10 9.44
CA LYS A 125 9.89 9.82 9.24
C LYS A 125 10.54 9.74 7.87
N THR A 126 11.69 9.11 7.79
CA THR A 126 12.39 8.88 6.51
C THR A 126 11.97 7.53 5.93
N LEU A 127 11.52 7.53 4.67
CA LEU A 127 11.16 6.34 3.89
C LEU A 127 11.92 6.37 2.56
N GLY A 128 13.01 5.59 2.47
CA GLY A 128 13.97 5.75 1.39
C GLY A 128 14.53 7.18 1.37
N ASP A 129 14.47 7.84 0.21
CA ASP A 129 14.93 9.23 0.04
C ASP A 129 13.91 10.30 0.47
N TRP A 130 12.75 9.88 1.00
CA TRP A 130 11.63 10.77 1.29
C TRP A 130 11.49 11.04 2.77
N ARG A 131 11.05 12.26 3.11
CA ARG A 131 10.66 12.63 4.46
C ARG A 131 9.16 12.85 4.50
N VAL A 132 8.47 12.05 5.30
CA VAL A 132 7.02 12.00 5.37
C VAL A 132 6.59 12.39 6.78
N ARG A 133 5.50 13.17 6.89
CA ARG A 133 4.86 13.50 8.15
C ARG A 133 3.36 13.27 7.99
N ALA A 134 2.83 12.31 8.74
CA ALA A 134 1.39 12.04 8.76
C ALA A 134 0.69 13.10 9.61
N ILE A 135 -0.42 13.67 9.10
CA ILE A 135 -1.24 14.65 9.81
C ILE A 135 -2.63 14.02 10.00
N PRO A 136 -3.17 13.99 11.23
CA PRO A 136 -4.49 13.43 11.48
C PRO A 136 -5.57 14.35 10.88
N VAL A 137 -6.58 13.74 10.28
CA VAL A 137 -7.76 14.43 9.73
C VAL A 137 -9.01 13.65 10.13
N HIS A 138 -10.18 14.31 10.04
CA HIS A 138 -11.46 13.66 10.28
C HIS A 138 -12.02 13.08 8.97
N HIS A 139 -12.34 11.80 9.00
CA HIS A 139 -13.07 11.10 7.94
C HIS A 139 -13.94 10.03 8.61
N THR A 140 -15.25 10.15 8.46
CA THR A 140 -16.24 9.15 8.86
C THR A 140 -16.47 8.13 7.76
#